data_AF-A0A7S0XGR9-F1
#
_entry.id   AF-A0A7S0XGR9-F1
#
_cell.length_a   1.000
_cell.length_b   1.000
_cell.length_c   1.000
_cell.angle_alpha   90.00
_cell.angle_beta   90.00
_cell.angle_gamma   90.00
#
_symmetry.space_group_name_H-M   'P 1'
#
loop_
_entity.id
_entity.type
_entity.pdbx_description
1 polymer ?
#
loop_
_entity_poly.entity_id
_entity_poly.type
_entity_poly.pdbx_seq_one_letter_code
_entity_poly.pdbx_strand_id
1 'polypeptide(L)'
;MAFWKPGGKKPDASLPLSAEVDRDAAGEGGRLVNYNRNETLALAQQRQRLPIFKCRDAILFLVETRATTVLVGQTGCGKTTQVPQYLVEAGWTAGGRMVACTQPRRVAAQTVAARVAEEMGVTLGAEVGYA
;
A
#
# COMPACT_ATOMS: atom_id res chain seq x y z
N MET A 1 -22.73 9.34 9.58
CA MET A 1 -21.31 9.27 10.00
C MET A 1 -20.52 10.13 9.04
N ALA A 2 -19.75 11.10 9.55
CA ALA A 2 -19.47 12.37 8.86
C ALA A 2 -18.46 12.26 7.70
N PHE A 3 -19.00 12.49 6.50
CA PHE A 3 -18.35 12.73 5.22
C PHE A 3 -17.67 14.12 5.20
N TRP A 4 -16.43 14.22 4.70
CA TRP A 4 -15.70 15.49 4.60
C TRP A 4 -15.93 16.15 3.22
N LYS A 5 -16.29 17.44 3.20
CA LYS A 5 -16.61 18.22 1.98
C LYS A 5 -15.41 19.07 1.51
N PRO A 6 -15.27 19.34 0.20
CA PRO A 6 -14.15 20.12 -0.35
C PRO A 6 -14.09 21.56 0.20
N GLY A 7 -12.90 22.01 0.64
CA GLY A 7 -12.64 23.36 1.17
C GLY A 7 -11.93 23.42 2.53
N GLY A 8 -11.66 22.27 3.18
CA GLY A 8 -10.98 22.26 4.47
C GLY A 8 -9.45 22.36 4.38
N LYS A 9 -8.84 22.66 5.53
CA LYS A 9 -7.43 23.04 5.70
C LYS A 9 -6.48 21.97 5.13
N LYS A 10 -5.55 22.40 4.26
CA LYS A 10 -4.44 21.57 3.75
C LYS A 10 -3.65 20.98 4.93
N PRO A 11 -3.31 19.67 4.92
CA PRO A 11 -2.42 19.11 5.94
C PRO A 11 -1.03 19.75 5.83
N ASP A 12 -0.46 20.09 6.98
CA ASP A 12 0.77 20.87 7.14
C ASP A 12 1.99 20.13 6.55
N ALA A 13 2.82 20.87 5.82
CA ALA A 13 4.00 20.37 5.10
C ALA A 13 5.24 20.17 6.01
N SER A 14 5.07 20.25 7.33
CA SER A 14 6.14 20.28 8.33
C SER A 14 6.49 18.92 8.95
N LEU A 15 5.92 17.81 8.48
CA LEU A 15 6.25 16.48 9.01
C LEU A 15 7.70 16.09 8.63
N PRO A 16 8.56 15.71 9.61
CA PRO A 16 9.98 15.48 9.37
C PRO A 16 10.20 14.27 8.47
N LEU A 17 10.91 14.48 7.36
CA LEU A 17 11.10 13.55 6.24
C LEU A 17 12.27 12.55 6.43
N SER A 18 12.81 12.40 7.64
CA SER A 18 13.95 11.50 7.85
C SER A 18 13.84 10.78 9.20
N ALA A 19 13.20 9.61 9.18
CA ALA A 19 13.43 8.60 10.20
C ALA A 19 14.55 7.69 9.68
N GLU A 20 15.71 7.77 10.30
CA GLU A 20 16.86 6.91 10.00
C GLU A 20 16.48 5.44 10.24
N VAL A 21 16.78 4.58 9.27
CA VAL A 21 16.47 3.15 9.34
C VAL A 21 17.79 2.41 9.58
N ASP A 22 18.01 2.02 10.83
CA ASP A 22 19.17 1.23 11.26
C ASP A 22 19.28 -0.09 10.46
N ARG A 23 20.41 -0.21 9.76
CA ARG A 23 20.91 -1.43 9.11
C ARG A 23 21.76 -2.16 10.12
N ASP A 24 21.38 -3.38 10.52
CA ASP A 24 22.34 -4.31 11.09
C ASP A 24 22.02 -5.79 10.87
N ALA A 25 23.13 -6.52 10.70
CA ALA A 25 23.42 -7.95 10.88
C ALA A 25 23.02 -8.98 9.79
N ALA A 26 24.08 -9.53 9.17
CA ALA A 26 24.11 -10.80 8.43
C ALA A 26 24.22 -12.01 9.39
N GLY A 27 23.62 -13.15 9.01
CA GLY A 27 23.76 -14.42 9.73
C GLY A 27 23.08 -15.58 8.98
N GLU A 28 23.77 -16.73 8.91
CA GLU A 28 23.56 -17.89 8.03
C GLU A 28 22.42 -18.85 8.45
N GLY A 29 21.87 -19.58 7.46
CA GLY A 29 20.93 -20.68 7.66
C GLY A 29 19.69 -20.56 6.78
N GLY A 30 19.40 -21.57 5.95
CA GLY A 30 18.33 -21.63 4.94
C GLY A 30 16.88 -21.60 5.47
N ARG A 31 16.55 -20.62 6.31
CA ARG A 31 15.20 -20.12 6.55
C ARG A 31 14.95 -19.07 5.48
N LEU A 32 13.80 -19.10 4.81
CA LEU A 32 13.35 -17.96 4.00
C LEU A 32 13.51 -16.71 4.88
N VAL A 33 14.47 -15.85 4.55
CA VAL A 33 14.78 -14.66 5.34
C VAL A 33 13.54 -13.79 5.29
N ASN A 34 12.78 -13.80 6.37
CA ASN A 34 11.60 -12.98 6.47
C ASN A 34 12.06 -11.55 6.77
N TYR A 35 12.19 -10.75 5.72
CA TYR A 35 12.56 -9.33 5.83
C TYR A 35 11.49 -8.47 6.53
N ASN A 36 10.34 -9.05 6.90
CA ASN A 36 9.29 -8.35 7.63
C ASN A 36 9.60 -8.29 9.13
N ARG A 37 10.27 -7.22 9.57
CA ARG A 37 10.54 -6.93 10.99
C ARG A 37 9.26 -6.89 11.87
N ASN A 38 8.08 -6.75 11.26
CA ASN A 38 6.79 -6.66 11.96
C ASN A 38 5.97 -7.95 11.88
N GLU A 39 6.58 -9.11 11.59
CA GLU A 39 5.87 -10.39 11.37
C GLU A 39 4.94 -10.80 12.52
N THR A 40 5.27 -10.44 13.75
CA THR A 40 4.50 -10.78 14.96
C THR A 40 3.23 -9.96 15.13
N LEU A 41 3.09 -8.86 14.38
CA LEU A 41 1.93 -8.00 14.44
C LEU A 41 0.82 -8.52 13.53
N ALA A 42 -0.43 -8.21 13.88
CA ALA A 42 -1.55 -8.44 12.98
C ALA A 42 -1.35 -7.67 11.65
N LEU A 43 -1.79 -8.24 10.52
CA LEU A 43 -1.60 -7.63 9.19
C LEU A 43 -2.11 -6.18 9.13
N ALA A 44 -3.23 -5.87 9.79
CA ALA A 44 -3.76 -4.51 9.88
C ALA A 44 -2.75 -3.54 10.54
N GLN A 45 -2.08 -3.96 11.61
CA GLN A 45 -1.05 -3.15 12.29
C GLN A 45 0.21 -3.03 11.43
N GLN A 46 0.60 -4.08 10.70
CA GLN A 46 1.71 -4.01 9.74
C GLN A 46 1.45 -2.96 8.66
N ARG A 47 0.22 -2.95 8.09
CA ARG A 47 -0.20 -1.96 7.08
C ARG A 47 -0.13 -0.53 7.59
N GLN A 48 -0.55 -0.28 8.83
CA GLN A 48 -0.51 1.05 9.45
C GLN A 48 0.91 1.57 9.70
N ARG A 49 1.89 0.67 9.85
CA ARG A 49 3.31 1.04 10.05
C ARG A 49 4.04 1.37 8.76
N LEU A 50 3.46 1.09 7.58
CA LEU A 50 4.08 1.44 6.31
C LEU A 50 4.14 2.96 6.13
N PRO A 51 5.26 3.54 5.65
CA PRO A 51 5.40 4.98 5.47
C PRO A 51 4.27 5.62 4.64
N ILE A 52 3.74 4.90 3.64
CA ILE A 52 2.65 5.39 2.79
C ILE A 52 1.33 5.62 3.54
N PHE A 53 1.13 4.98 4.69
CA PHE A 53 -0.13 5.07 5.44
C PHE A 53 -0.46 6.51 5.84
N LYS A 54 0.55 7.30 6.22
CA LYS A 54 0.39 8.72 6.57
C LYS A 54 -0.10 9.58 5.40
N CYS A 55 0.12 9.12 4.17
CA CYS A 55 -0.22 9.84 2.94
C CYS A 55 -1.53 9.36 2.30
N ARG A 56 -2.26 8.41 2.92
CA ARG A 56 -3.46 7.79 2.35
C ARG A 56 -4.47 8.82 1.83
N ASP A 57 -4.88 9.76 2.67
CA ASP A 57 -5.94 10.72 2.31
C ASP A 57 -5.47 11.72 1.25
N ALA A 58 -4.20 12.11 1.29
CA ALA A 58 -3.60 12.96 0.26
C ALA A 58 -3.56 12.25 -1.11
N ILE A 59 -3.24 10.96 -1.13
CA ILE A 59 -3.25 10.14 -2.36
C ILE A 59 -4.66 10.06 -2.93
N LEU A 60 -5.66 9.72 -2.10
CA LEU A 60 -7.06 9.62 -2.55
C LEU A 60 -7.58 10.94 -3.10
N PHE A 61 -7.29 12.06 -2.43
CA PHE A 61 -7.65 13.39 -2.93
C PHE A 61 -7.01 13.70 -4.29
N LEU A 62 -5.73 13.38 -4.47
CA LEU A 62 -5.02 13.64 -5.73
C LEU A 62 -5.55 12.77 -6.87
N VAL A 63 -5.88 11.51 -6.62
CA VAL A 63 -6.45 10.60 -7.63
C VAL A 63 -7.87 11.03 -8.02
N GLU A 64 -8.68 11.51 -7.07
CA GLU A 64 -10.02 12.03 -7.37
C GLU A 64 -9.98 13.33 -8.19
N THR A 65 -9.03 14.22 -7.87
CA THR A 65 -8.98 15.57 -8.48
C THR A 65 -8.16 15.63 -9.76
N ARG A 66 -7.34 14.63 -10.06
CA ARG A 66 -6.44 14.62 -11.21
C ARG A 66 -6.54 13.31 -11.96
N ALA A 67 -6.73 13.39 -13.27
CA ALA A 67 -6.72 12.23 -14.15
C ALA A 67 -5.41 11.42 -14.07
N THR A 68 -4.27 12.09 -13.83
CA THR A 68 -2.96 11.46 -13.70
C THR A 68 -2.24 11.97 -12.45
N THR A 69 -1.79 11.04 -11.61
CA THR A 69 -1.00 11.32 -10.40
C THR A 69 0.29 10.50 -10.40
N VAL A 70 1.43 11.18 -10.24
CA VAL A 70 2.75 10.53 -10.12
C VAL A 70 3.10 10.38 -8.65
N LEU A 71 3.25 9.14 -8.20
CA LEU A 71 3.63 8.82 -6.82
C LEU A 71 5.09 8.37 -6.76
N VAL A 72 5.92 9.10 -6.00
CA VAL A 72 7.33 8.78 -5.79
C VAL A 72 7.55 8.38 -4.34
N GLY A 73 8.33 7.32 -4.12
CA GLY A 73 8.74 6.89 -2.78
C GLY A 73 9.71 5.72 -2.84
N GLN A 74 10.51 5.52 -1.79
CA GLN A 74 11.51 4.45 -1.71
C GLN A 74 10.86 3.05 -1.83
N THR A 75 11.63 2.06 -2.30
CA THR A 75 11.24 0.64 -2.23
C THR A 75 10.91 0.25 -0.79
N GLY A 76 9.85 -0.55 -0.59
CA GLY A 76 9.42 -0.97 0.75
C GLY A 76 8.48 0.00 1.47
N CYS A 77 8.20 1.19 0.92
CA CYS A 77 7.28 2.13 1.58
C CYS A 77 5.79 1.74 1.50
N GLY A 78 5.43 0.71 0.72
CA GLY A 78 4.06 0.18 0.62
C GLY A 78 3.26 0.59 -0.63
N LYS A 79 3.87 1.24 -1.64
CA LYS A 79 3.15 1.71 -2.86
C LYS A 79 2.32 0.62 -3.53
N THR A 80 2.96 -0.45 -3.95
CA THR A 80 2.34 -1.48 -4.78
C THR A 80 1.29 -2.30 -4.02
N THR A 81 1.45 -2.46 -2.72
CA THR A 81 0.51 -3.23 -1.89
C THR A 81 -0.66 -2.37 -1.43
N GLN A 82 -0.43 -1.12 -1.01
CA GLN A 82 -1.44 -0.32 -0.31
C GLN A 82 -2.26 0.59 -1.23
N VAL A 83 -1.67 1.16 -2.30
CA VAL A 83 -2.41 2.09 -3.18
C VAL A 83 -3.62 1.43 -3.84
N PRO A 84 -3.52 0.22 -4.42
CA PRO A 84 -4.69 -0.45 -4.98
C PRO A 84 -5.79 -0.69 -3.94
N GLN A 85 -5.41 -1.11 -2.72
CA GLN A 85 -6.34 -1.33 -1.62
C GLN A 85 -7.05 -0.03 -1.23
N TYR A 86 -6.35 1.10 -1.14
CA TYR A 86 -6.99 2.39 -0.82
C TYR A 86 -8.04 2.79 -1.87
N LEU A 87 -7.78 2.53 -3.15
CA LEU A 87 -8.75 2.81 -4.22
C LEU A 87 -9.99 1.91 -4.12
N VAL A 88 -9.78 0.61 -3.84
CA VAL A 88 -10.88 -0.34 -3.60
C VAL A 88 -11.71 0.10 -2.39
N GLU A 89 -11.07 0.39 -1.26
CA GLU A 89 -11.72 0.88 -0.03
C GLU A 89 -12.47 2.21 -0.24
N ALA A 90 -11.99 3.06 -1.13
CA ALA A 90 -12.64 4.32 -1.50
C ALA A 90 -13.76 4.16 -2.53
N GLY A 91 -14.07 2.93 -2.98
CA GLY A 91 -15.19 2.65 -3.86
C GLY A 91 -14.89 2.81 -5.36
N TRP A 92 -13.62 2.91 -5.76
CA TRP A 92 -13.25 3.05 -7.18
C TRP A 92 -13.61 1.83 -8.04
N THR A 93 -13.73 0.65 -7.43
CA THR A 93 -14.18 -0.59 -8.07
C THR A 93 -15.70 -0.74 -8.11
N ALA A 94 -16.46 0.23 -7.57
CA ALA A 94 -17.92 0.20 -7.67
C ALA A 94 -18.38 0.23 -9.14
N GLY A 95 -19.51 -0.45 -9.41
CA GLY A 95 -20.08 -0.53 -10.76
C GLY A 95 -19.36 -1.50 -11.70
N GLY A 96 -18.69 -2.52 -11.17
CA GLY A 96 -17.99 -3.53 -11.96
C GLY A 96 -16.65 -3.05 -12.53
N ARG A 97 -16.11 -1.94 -12.02
CA ARG A 97 -14.79 -1.42 -12.41
C ARG A 97 -13.68 -2.17 -11.68
N MET A 98 -12.50 -2.20 -12.27
CA MET A 98 -11.33 -2.89 -11.73
C MET A 98 -10.15 -1.93 -11.60
N VAL A 99 -9.31 -2.15 -10.59
CA VAL A 99 -8.02 -1.48 -10.44
C VAL A 99 -6.93 -2.43 -10.92
N ALA A 100 -6.16 -1.99 -11.91
CA ALA A 100 -5.01 -2.74 -12.41
C ALA A 100 -3.70 -2.19 -11.82
N CYS A 101 -2.89 -3.07 -11.25
CA CYS A 101 -1.53 -2.75 -10.82
C CYS A 101 -0.53 -3.51 -11.71
N THR A 102 0.14 -2.80 -12.61
CA THR A 102 1.10 -3.43 -13.52
C THR A 102 2.46 -3.60 -12.83
N GLN A 103 3.13 -4.71 -13.09
CA GLN A 103 4.48 -5.00 -12.63
C GLN A 103 5.34 -5.47 -13.81
N PRO A 104 6.57 -4.95 -13.98
CA PRO A 104 7.43 -5.36 -15.10
C PRO A 104 7.96 -6.79 -14.97
N ARG A 105 7.89 -7.39 -13.77
CA ARG A 105 8.38 -8.74 -13.48
C ARG A 105 7.21 -9.64 -13.08
N ARG A 106 7.05 -10.78 -13.75
CA ARG A 106 6.03 -11.79 -13.45
C ARG A 106 6.02 -12.21 -11.97
N VAL A 107 7.21 -12.47 -11.40
CA VAL A 107 7.32 -12.87 -9.98
C VAL A 107 6.79 -11.77 -9.05
N ALA A 108 7.01 -10.49 -9.36
CA ALA A 108 6.49 -9.40 -8.56
C ALA A 108 4.96 -9.28 -8.65
N ALA A 109 4.36 -9.52 -9.82
CA ALA A 109 2.90 -9.54 -9.96
C ALA A 109 2.26 -10.63 -9.09
N GLN A 110 2.83 -11.84 -9.13
CA GLN A 110 2.33 -12.98 -8.37
C GLN A 110 2.47 -12.79 -6.85
N THR A 111 3.64 -12.35 -6.38
CA THR A 111 3.89 -12.19 -4.94
C THR A 111 3.11 -11.02 -4.34
N VAL A 112 2.97 -9.91 -5.08
CA VAL A 112 2.14 -8.78 -4.65
C VAL A 112 0.67 -9.19 -4.59
N ALA A 113 0.15 -9.88 -5.60
CA ALA A 113 -1.25 -10.32 -5.59
C ALA A 113 -1.55 -11.26 -4.43
N ALA A 114 -0.67 -12.25 -4.17
CA ALA A 114 -0.79 -13.14 -3.03
C ALA A 114 -0.77 -12.36 -1.69
N ARG A 115 0.16 -11.43 -1.53
CA ARG A 115 0.26 -10.60 -0.33
C ARG A 115 -0.95 -9.70 -0.11
N VAL A 116 -1.47 -9.08 -1.18
CA VAL A 116 -2.65 -8.21 -1.10
C VAL A 116 -3.91 -9.03 -0.78
N ALA A 117 -4.03 -10.24 -1.33
CA ALA A 117 -5.12 -11.16 -0.99
C ALA A 117 -5.10 -11.54 0.51
N GLU A 118 -3.92 -11.85 1.06
CA GLU A 118 -3.74 -12.07 2.51
C GLU A 118 -4.13 -10.84 3.34
N GLU A 119 -3.68 -9.65 2.94
CA GLU A 119 -3.96 -8.39 3.65
C GLU A 119 -5.44 -7.99 3.64
N MET A 120 -6.17 -8.36 2.58
CA MET A 120 -7.61 -8.16 2.45
C MET A 120 -8.44 -9.31 3.05
N GLY A 121 -7.82 -10.43 3.42
CA GLY A 121 -8.52 -11.60 3.93
C GLY A 121 -9.38 -12.31 2.87
N VAL A 122 -8.96 -12.26 1.60
CA VAL A 122 -9.68 -12.86 0.46
C VAL A 122 -8.89 -14.00 -0.17
N THR A 123 -9.59 -14.92 -0.83
CA THR A 123 -8.93 -15.98 -1.61
C THR A 123 -8.31 -15.40 -2.88
N LEU A 124 -7.02 -15.68 -3.11
CA LEU A 124 -6.34 -15.31 -4.35
C LEU A 124 -7.08 -15.93 -5.56
N GLY A 125 -7.39 -15.09 -6.55
CA GLY A 125 -8.20 -15.43 -7.73
C GLY A 125 -9.66 -15.00 -7.64
N ALA A 126 -10.15 -14.59 -6.47
CA ALA A 126 -11.48 -13.99 -6.30
C ALA A 126 -11.42 -12.47 -6.53
N GLU A 127 -11.42 -11.67 -5.46
CA GLU A 127 -11.37 -10.21 -5.55
C GLU A 127 -9.99 -9.67 -5.97
N VAL A 128 -8.93 -10.42 -5.68
CA VAL A 128 -7.53 -10.08 -5.98
C VAL A 128 -6.92 -11.19 -6.82
N GLY A 129 -6.24 -10.85 -7.91
CA GLY A 129 -5.61 -11.81 -8.82
C GLY A 129 -4.43 -11.22 -9.59
N TYR A 130 -3.85 -12.03 -10.47
CA TYR A 130 -2.78 -11.63 -11.39
C TYR A 130 -3.03 -12.23 -12.78
N ALA A 131 -2.41 -11.63 -13.81
CA ALA A 131 -2.42 -12.08 -15.20
C ALA A 131 -0.99 -12.11 -15.75
#